data_AF-A0A3S9NYQ6-F1
#
_entry.id   AF-A0A3S9NYQ6-F1
#
_cell.length_a   1.000
_cell.length_b   1.000
_cell.length_c   1.000
_cell.angle_alpha   90.00
_cell.angle_beta   90.00
_cell.angle_gamma   90.00
#
_symmetry.space_group_name_H-M   'P 1'
#
loop_
_entity.id
_entity.type
_entity.pdbx_description
1 polymer ?
#
loop_
_entity_poly.entity_id
_entity_poly.type
_entity_poly.pdbx_seq_one_letter_code
_entity_poly.pdbx_strand_id
1 'polypeptide(L)'
;MIIKYNFKFQDPKSNSDLSGELNITMISETSPVYDVTLNQGSNNVDLLKLMNDVFTQYVESRVYELFSSTREKGNTLTENEYIEIISKEAPTPLVKEVVGDMHFVYDNVDYLQAS
;
A
#
# COMPACT_ATOMS: atom_id res chain seq x y z
N MET A 1 12.24 -4.57 12.23
CA MET A 1 11.36 -5.41 11.37
C MET A 1 11.59 -5.01 9.92
N ILE A 2 11.59 -5.95 8.98
CA ILE A 2 11.67 -5.64 7.55
C ILE A 2 10.39 -6.17 6.90
N ILE A 3 9.65 -5.30 6.23
CA ILE A 3 8.50 -5.67 5.39
C ILE A 3 9.00 -5.70 3.94
N LYS A 4 8.65 -6.79 3.24
CA LYS A 4 8.99 -7.00 1.84
C LYS A 4 7.71 -7.05 1.03
N TYR A 5 7.57 -6.15 0.07
CA TYR A 5 6.42 -6.09 -0.82
C TYR A 5 6.87 -6.23 -2.27
N ASN A 6 6.45 -7.32 -2.92
CA ASN A 6 6.72 -7.52 -4.33
C ASN A 6 5.67 -6.78 -5.15
N PHE A 7 6.10 -5.98 -6.11
CA PHE A 7 5.21 -5.22 -6.97
C PHE A 7 5.39 -5.58 -8.44
N LYS A 8 4.33 -5.33 -9.22
CA LYS A 8 4.35 -5.41 -10.67
C LYS A 8 3.45 -4.32 -11.25
N PHE A 9 4.01 -3.56 -12.19
CA PHE A 9 3.32 -2.53 -12.95
C PHE A 9 3.57 -2.72 -14.44
N GLN A 10 2.67 -2.19 -15.25
CA GLN A 10 2.91 -1.98 -16.67
C GLN A 10 3.30 -0.51 -16.85
N ASP A 11 4.49 -0.22 -17.38
CA ASP A 11 4.87 1.15 -17.72
C ASP A 11 4.06 1.58 -18.95
N PRO A 12 3.14 2.56 -18.82
CA PRO A 12 2.30 2.98 -19.94
C PRO A 12 3.10 3.64 -21.08
N LYS A 13 4.34 4.11 -20.83
CA LYS A 13 5.17 4.72 -21.87
C LYS A 13 5.91 3.70 -22.72
N SER A 14 6.46 2.67 -22.10
CA SER A 14 7.25 1.64 -22.78
C SER A 14 6.46 0.36 -23.09
N ASN A 15 5.24 0.24 -22.54
CA ASN A 15 4.42 -0.97 -22.56
C ASN A 15 5.18 -2.20 -22.02
N SER A 16 6.12 -1.97 -21.10
CA SER A 16 6.94 -3.02 -20.51
C SER A 16 6.50 -3.32 -19.07
N ASP A 17 6.69 -4.58 -18.66
CA ASP A 17 6.46 -4.99 -17.28
C ASP A 17 7.62 -4.50 -16.39
N LEU A 18 7.31 -3.65 -15.42
CA LEU A 18 8.20 -3.29 -14.33
C LEU A 18 7.85 -4.13 -13.11
N SER A 19 8.82 -4.85 -12.56
CA SER A 19 8.63 -5.61 -11.32
C SER A 19 9.84 -5.45 -10.41
N GLY A 20 9.61 -5.61 -9.12
CA GLY A 20 10.63 -5.41 -8.10
C GLY A 20 10.12 -5.67 -6.69
N GLU A 21 10.93 -5.26 -5.73
CA GLU A 21 10.66 -5.39 -4.30
C GLU A 21 10.80 -4.02 -3.62
N LEU A 22 9.77 -3.62 -2.88
CA LEU A 22 9.84 -2.58 -1.86
C LEU A 22 10.27 -3.22 -0.54
N ASN A 23 11.38 -2.74 0.01
CA ASN A 23 11.86 -3.10 1.34
C ASN A 23 11.59 -1.93 2.29
N ILE A 24 10.78 -2.16 3.32
CA ILE A 24 10.49 -1.19 4.38
C ILE A 24 11.21 -1.66 5.64
N THR A 25 12.29 -0.98 5.99
CA THR A 25 13.09 -1.27 7.18
C THR A 25 12.67 -0.36 8.32
N MET A 26 12.01 -0.93 9.33
CA MET A 26 11.63 -0.20 10.53
C MET A 26 12.84 0.00 11.44
N ILE A 27 13.41 1.21 11.45
CA ILE A 27 14.49 1.60 12.39
C ILE A 27 13.89 1.92 13.77
N SER A 28 12.73 2.58 13.77
CA SER A 28 11.86 2.81 14.93
C SER A 28 10.40 2.78 14.48
N GLU A 29 9.44 2.85 15.42
CA GLU A 29 8.00 2.82 15.10
C GLU A 29 7.54 3.98 14.18
N THR A 30 8.35 5.02 14.03
CA THR A 30 7.99 6.24 13.29
C THR A 30 8.97 6.60 12.17
N SER A 31 10.04 5.81 12.00
CA SER A 31 11.13 6.14 11.08
C SER A 31 11.50 4.94 10.20
N PRO A 32 10.60 4.53 9.28
CA PRO A 32 10.93 3.55 8.26
C PRO A 32 11.96 4.12 7.27
N VAL A 33 12.86 3.25 6.82
CA VAL A 33 13.72 3.49 5.64
C VAL A 33 13.23 2.61 4.51
N TYR A 34 13.16 3.20 3.33
CA TYR A 34 12.57 2.58 2.15
C TYR A 34 13.65 2.33 1.10
N ASP A 35 13.64 1.13 0.53
CA ASP A 35 14.49 0.76 -0.59
C ASP A 35 13.66 0.06 -1.66
N VAL A 36 13.88 0.41 -2.93
CA VAL A 36 13.17 -0.16 -4.07
C VAL A 36 14.19 -0.82 -4.99
N THR A 37 14.11 -2.14 -5.09
CA THR A 37 14.95 -2.95 -5.99
C THR A 37 14.16 -3.37 -7.21
N LEU A 38 14.63 -3.04 -8.41
CA LEU A 38 14.03 -3.46 -9.68
C LEU A 38 14.66 -4.76 -10.18
N ASN A 39 13.83 -5.67 -10.69
CA ASN A 39 14.28 -6.93 -11.28
C ASN A 39 14.93 -6.76 -12.67
N GLN A 40 14.70 -5.62 -13.33
CA GLN A 40 15.27 -5.31 -14.63
C GLN A 40 15.80 -3.87 -14.65
N GLY A 41 17.01 -3.69 -15.19
CA GLY A 41 17.66 -2.39 -15.35
C GLY A 41 16.98 -1.58 -16.45
N SER A 42 15.91 -0.86 -16.11
CA SER A 42 15.32 0.13 -17.00
C SER A 42 15.98 1.49 -16.75
N ASN A 43 16.75 1.97 -17.74
CA ASN A 43 17.53 3.21 -17.64
C ASN A 43 16.68 4.50 -17.72
N ASN A 44 15.37 4.38 -17.96
CA ASN A 44 14.47 5.51 -18.18
C ASN A 44 13.28 5.54 -17.21
N VAL A 45 13.42 4.96 -16.01
CA VAL A 45 12.36 5.00 -14.99
C VAL A 45 12.45 6.31 -14.21
N ASP A 46 11.34 7.05 -14.17
CA ASP A 46 11.17 8.15 -13.23
C ASP A 46 11.05 7.56 -11.82
N LEU A 47 12.13 7.65 -11.05
CA LEU A 47 12.23 7.05 -9.71
C LEU A 47 11.20 7.62 -8.74
N LEU A 48 10.90 8.92 -8.82
CA LEU A 48 9.93 9.53 -7.91
C LEU A 48 8.53 9.02 -8.20
N LYS A 49 8.18 8.94 -9.49
CA LYS A 49 6.90 8.36 -9.91
C LYS A 49 6.81 6.89 -9.51
N LEU A 50 7.85 6.10 -9.78
CA LEU A 50 7.90 4.69 -9.40
C LEU A 50 7.69 4.51 -7.90
N MET A 51 8.37 5.30 -7.07
CA MET A 51 8.20 5.21 -5.62
C MET A 51 6.75 5.49 -5.21
N ASN A 52 6.11 6.52 -5.75
CA ASN A 52 4.70 6.82 -5.45
C ASN A 52 3.77 5.68 -5.91
N ASP A 53 3.96 5.15 -7.12
CA ASP A 53 3.16 4.03 -7.65
C ASP A 53 3.32 2.77 -6.76
N VAL A 54 4.56 2.45 -6.37
CA VAL A 54 4.92 1.34 -5.48
C VAL A 54 4.27 1.48 -4.10
N PHE A 55 4.36 2.66 -3.48
CA PHE A 55 3.73 2.88 -2.19
C PHE A 55 2.21 2.89 -2.28
N THR A 56 1.64 3.38 -3.37
CA THR A 56 0.18 3.35 -3.58
C THR A 56 -0.31 1.90 -3.57
N GLN A 57 0.29 1.04 -4.41
CA GLN A 57 -0.02 -0.40 -4.41
C GLN A 57 0.21 -1.06 -3.04
N TYR A 58 1.28 -0.69 -2.34
CA TYR A 58 1.54 -1.20 -0.99
C TYR A 58 0.42 -0.83 -0.01
N VAL A 59 0.04 0.45 0.04
CA VAL A 59 -1.03 0.94 0.92
C VAL A 59 -2.36 0.30 0.56
N GLU A 60 -2.69 0.19 -0.74
CA GLU A 60 -3.89 -0.50 -1.19
C GLU A 60 -3.94 -1.95 -0.71
N SER A 61 -2.84 -2.69 -0.91
CA SER A 61 -2.70 -4.07 -0.43
C SER A 61 -2.87 -4.15 1.09
N ARG A 62 -2.36 -3.17 1.84
CA ARG A 62 -2.42 -3.15 3.29
C ARG A 62 -3.84 -2.86 3.80
N VAL A 63 -4.58 -1.97 3.14
CA VAL A 63 -5.99 -1.72 3.42
C VAL A 63 -6.80 -3.01 3.24
N TYR A 64 -6.61 -3.73 2.13
CA TYR A 64 -7.29 -5.01 1.90
C TYR A 64 -6.95 -6.08 2.95
N GLU A 65 -5.68 -6.19 3.34
CA GLU A 65 -5.26 -7.15 4.37
C GLU A 65 -5.88 -6.84 5.74
N LEU A 66 -5.85 -5.58 6.16
CA LEU A 66 -6.44 -5.13 7.43
C LEU A 66 -7.96 -5.30 7.41
N PHE A 67 -8.63 -4.93 6.32
CA PHE A 67 -10.06 -5.14 6.12
C PHE A 67 -10.41 -6.62 6.26
N SER A 68 -9.69 -7.50 5.56
CA SER A 68 -9.95 -8.94 5.59
C SER A 68 -9.72 -9.52 6.98
N SER A 69 -8.60 -9.19 7.62
CA SER A 69 -8.25 -9.72 8.95
C SER A 69 -9.19 -9.25 10.06
N THR A 70 -9.67 -8.00 9.98
CA THR A 70 -10.59 -7.45 10.99
C THR A 70 -11.99 -8.02 10.83
N ARG A 71 -12.45 -8.19 9.58
CA ARG A 71 -13.72 -8.86 9.26
C ARG A 71 -13.76 -10.31 9.74
N GLU A 72 -12.69 -11.08 9.52
CA GLU A 72 -12.58 -12.46 10.04
C GLU A 72 -12.74 -12.53 11.57
N LYS A 73 -12.35 -11.47 12.27
CA LYS A 73 -12.45 -11.33 13.73
C LYS A 73 -13.76 -10.67 14.19
N GLY A 74 -14.67 -10.35 13.27
CA GLY A 74 -15.93 -9.67 13.57
C GLY A 74 -15.78 -8.20 13.98
N ASN A 75 -14.66 -7.57 13.66
CA ASN A 75 -14.37 -6.18 13.98
C ASN A 75 -14.35 -5.30 12.72
N THR A 76 -14.47 -4.00 12.91
CA THR A 76 -14.35 -2.99 11.86
C THR A 76 -13.36 -1.92 12.32
N LEU A 77 -12.50 -1.47 11.41
CA LEU A 77 -11.64 -0.31 11.63
C LEU A 77 -12.28 0.93 11.01
N THR A 78 -12.11 2.06 11.68
CA THR A 78 -12.40 3.40 11.16
C THR A 78 -11.28 3.85 10.23
N GLU A 79 -11.57 4.83 9.36
CA GLU A 79 -10.59 5.47 8.49
C GLU A 79 -9.34 5.94 9.26
N ASN A 80 -9.52 6.57 10.42
CA ASN A 80 -8.42 7.02 11.26
C ASN A 80 -7.54 5.87 11.77
N GLU A 81 -8.14 4.71 12.08
CA GLU A 81 -7.38 3.53 12.51
C GLU A 81 -6.57 2.93 11.34
N TYR A 82 -7.12 2.88 10.13
CA TYR A 82 -6.35 2.51 8.93
C TYR A 82 -5.16 3.47 8.74
N ILE A 83 -5.41 4.78 8.81
CA ILE A 83 -4.37 5.80 8.66
C ILE A 83 -3.29 5.62 9.73
N GLU A 84 -3.67 5.45 10.99
CA GLU A 84 -2.74 5.29 12.11
C GLU A 84 -1.85 4.05 11.96
N ILE A 85 -2.45 2.91 11.59
CA ILE A 85 -1.72 1.65 11.45
C ILE A 85 -0.74 1.73 10.27
N ILE A 86 -1.23 2.13 9.10
CA ILE A 86 -0.45 2.08 7.86
C ILE A 86 0.59 3.21 7.82
N SER A 87 0.35 4.36 8.47
CA SER A 87 1.33 5.47 8.55
C SER A 87 2.61 5.12 9.30
N LYS A 88 2.64 4.00 10.04
CA LYS A 88 3.88 3.46 10.63
C LYS A 88 4.77 2.83 9.56
N GLU A 89 4.17 2.34 8.48
CA GLU A 89 4.82 1.54 7.44
C GLU A 89 5.04 2.35 6.14
N ALA A 90 4.23 3.38 5.86
CA ALA A 90 4.28 4.16 4.63
C ALA A 90 4.12 5.68 4.86
N PRO A 91 4.51 6.54 3.89
CA PRO A 91 4.40 7.99 4.05
C PRO A 91 2.96 8.47 4.31
N THR A 92 2.73 9.12 5.45
CA THR A 92 1.39 9.55 5.90
C THR A 92 0.58 10.35 4.87
N PRO A 93 1.13 11.31 4.10
CA PRO A 93 0.33 12.03 3.11
C PRO A 93 -0.31 11.10 2.08
N LEU A 94 0.46 10.11 1.61
CA LEU A 94 -0.01 9.13 0.65
C LEU A 94 -0.99 8.14 1.29
N VAL A 95 -0.74 7.72 2.53
CA VAL A 95 -1.67 6.85 3.28
C VAL A 95 -3.05 7.51 3.38
N LYS A 96 -3.11 8.80 3.72
CA LYS A 96 -4.38 9.53 3.83
C LYS A 96 -5.14 9.58 2.50
N GLU A 97 -4.42 9.85 1.42
CA GLU A 97 -4.99 9.87 0.06
C GLU A 97 -5.56 8.51 -0.32
N VAL A 98 -4.76 7.45 -0.24
CA VAL A 98 -5.17 6.11 -0.67
C VAL A 98 -6.27 5.53 0.23
N VAL A 99 -6.17 5.70 1.56
CA VAL A 99 -7.23 5.23 2.47
C VAL A 99 -8.54 5.96 2.17
N GLY A 100 -8.50 7.28 1.97
CA GLY A 100 -9.66 8.07 1.60
C GLY A 100 -10.28 7.62 0.27
N ASP A 101 -9.46 7.33 -0.74
CA ASP A 101 -9.93 6.82 -2.04
C ASP A 101 -10.54 5.42 -1.93
N MET A 102 -10.01 4.57 -1.05
CA MET A 102 -10.48 3.21 -0.83
C MET A 102 -11.67 3.09 0.12
N HIS A 103 -12.31 4.20 0.51
CA HIS A 103 -13.42 4.19 1.45
C HIS A 103 -14.54 3.20 1.06
N PHE A 104 -14.81 3.04 -0.24
CA PHE A 104 -15.80 2.08 -0.76
C PHE A 104 -15.52 0.62 -0.40
N VAL A 105 -14.27 0.26 -0.11
CA VAL A 105 -13.85 -1.09 0.29
C VAL A 105 -14.29 -1.38 1.73
N TYR A 106 -14.14 -0.42 2.63
CA TYR A 106 -14.36 -0.64 4.07
C TYR A 106 -15.69 -0.05 4.60
N ASP A 107 -16.27 0.96 3.94
CA ASP A 107 -17.52 1.63 4.35
C ASP A 107 -18.78 0.82 4.00
N ASN A 108 -18.73 -0.07 3.00
CA ASN A 108 -19.89 -0.86 2.56
C ASN A 108 -20.18 -2.02 3.55
N VAL A 109 -20.59 -1.66 4.77
CA VAL A 109 -21.00 -2.58 5.83
C VAL A 109 -22.45 -3.06 5.63
N ASP A 110 -23.30 -2.31 4.92
CA ASP A 110 -24.74 -2.60 4.86
C ASP A 110 -25.20 -3.53 3.72
N TYR A 111 -24.42 -3.75 2.66
CA TYR A 111 -24.93 -4.47 1.47
C TYR A 111 -24.89 -6.01 1.60
N LEU A 112 -24.10 -6.56 2.53
CA LEU A 112 -23.91 -8.02 2.69
C LEU A 112 -24.66 -8.64 3.89
N GLN A 113 -25.44 -7.85 4.64
CA GLN A 113 -26.38 -8.39 5.64
C GLN A 113 -27.82 -8.50 5.12
N ALA A 114 -28.06 -8.15 3.85
CA ALA A 114 -29.40 -8.15 3.23
C ALA A 114 -29.64 -9.29 2.22
N SER A 115 -28.80 -10.32 2.17
CA SER A 115 -29.01 -11.52 1.32
C SER A 115 -29.31 -12.76 2.13
#